data_AF-A0A9Q0E9J0-F1
#
_entry.id   AF-A0A9Q0E9J0-F1
#
_cell.length_a   1.000
_cell.length_b   1.000
_cell.length_c   1.000
_cell.angle_alpha   90.00
_cell.angle_beta   90.00
_cell.angle_gamma   90.00
#
_symmetry.space_group_name_H-M   'P 1'
#
loop_
_entity.id
_entity.type
_entity.pdbx_description
1 polymer ?
#
loop_
_entity_poly.entity_id
_entity_poly.type
_entity_poly.pdbx_seq_one_letter_code
_entity_poly.pdbx_strand_id
1 'polypeptide(L)'
;MGFLPHKRSKKQRGKVRSWPTDDATKPVHLTAFMAYKAGMTHTLREVHRTALKQTKREEVEAVTILEAPPIIIVGIVGYIDTVRGLRSLKTIFAEHISDECRRRFYKNWAQSKKKAFTKYSKRWQDEGGKKQLEKDFATLKKYCSVIRVIIHSQMRLLPFRQKKAHMMEVQLNGGSVAAKVDWAREHFEQAVPVASVFSQDEMIDVIGVTKGHGFKGVTSRWHVKKLPRKTHKGLRKVACIGAWHPARVSYTIARAGQKGYHHRTELNKKVYRVGQGLHVKDGKVVHNNASTCYDASQKSITPLGGFVHYGEVKNDFLMVKGCVVGPKKRVLTLRKSLLVHTSRKSLEAIELKFIDTTSKFGHGCFQTAQEKKAFMGPLKKDLKAPVVEAEKS
;
A
#
# COMPACT_ATOMS: atom_id res chain seq x y z
N MET A 1 -0.51 -26.19 7.28
CA MET A 1 -1.80 -25.90 7.95
C MET A 1 -1.94 -24.46 8.47
N GLY A 2 -0.87 -23.71 8.77
CA GLY A 2 -0.93 -22.37 9.41
C GLY A 2 -1.69 -21.24 8.69
N PHE A 3 -2.19 -21.47 7.47
CA PHE A 3 -3.01 -20.52 6.72
C PHE A 3 -4.51 -20.87 6.67
N LEU A 4 -4.91 -21.96 7.35
CA LEU A 4 -6.33 -22.22 7.59
C LEU A 4 -6.89 -21.21 8.60
N PRO A 5 -8.16 -20.81 8.46
CA PRO A 5 -9.13 -21.23 7.43
C PRO A 5 -8.92 -20.52 6.07
N HIS A 6 -9.00 -21.29 4.97
CA HIS A 6 -8.94 -20.79 3.59
C HIS A 6 -10.29 -20.23 3.14
N LYS A 7 -10.71 -19.11 3.75
CA LYS A 7 -11.96 -18.37 3.44
C LYS A 7 -11.70 -16.98 2.91
N ARG A 8 -12.74 -16.33 2.37
CA ARG A 8 -12.67 -14.91 1.95
C ARG A 8 -12.35 -14.03 3.16
N SER A 9 -11.42 -13.09 2.99
CA SER A 9 -11.14 -12.06 4.00
C SER A 9 -12.40 -11.22 4.23
N LYS A 10 -12.75 -10.99 5.51
CA LYS A 10 -13.89 -10.14 5.88
C LYS A 10 -13.66 -8.67 5.49
N LYS A 11 -12.40 -8.21 5.52
CA LYS A 11 -12.00 -6.84 5.16
C LYS A 11 -11.27 -6.85 3.83
N GLN A 12 -11.50 -5.84 3.00
CA GLN A 12 -10.78 -5.64 1.74
C GLN A 12 -9.37 -5.07 1.96
N ARG A 13 -9.20 -4.25 3.01
CA ARG A 13 -7.92 -3.70 3.46
C ARG A 13 -7.18 -4.72 4.33
N GLY A 14 -5.86 -4.75 4.21
CA GLY A 14 -4.98 -5.49 5.12
C GLY A 14 -5.07 -4.95 6.54
N LYS A 15 -5.44 -5.78 7.52
CA LYS A 15 -5.37 -5.40 8.94
C LYS A 15 -3.95 -5.68 9.45
N VAL A 16 -3.31 -4.68 10.05
CA VAL A 16 -2.10 -4.88 10.87
C VAL A 16 -2.52 -5.62 12.14
N ARG A 17 -1.96 -6.81 12.35
CA ARG A 17 -2.27 -7.64 13.54
C ARG A 17 -1.26 -7.43 14.67
N SER A 18 -0.02 -7.09 14.31
CA SER A 18 1.08 -6.83 15.22
C SER A 18 1.80 -5.59 14.73
N TRP A 19 2.16 -4.70 15.64
CA TRP A 19 2.93 -3.49 15.36
C TRP A 19 4.40 -3.73 15.74
N PRO A 20 5.36 -2.98 15.16
CA PRO A 20 6.72 -2.98 15.66
C PRO A 20 6.74 -2.67 17.16
N THR A 21 7.64 -3.33 17.89
CA THR A 21 7.82 -3.07 19.32
C THR A 21 8.21 -1.63 19.53
N ASP A 22 7.64 -1.03 20.58
CA ASP A 22 7.89 0.36 20.92
C ASP A 22 9.22 0.51 21.66
N ASP A 23 9.87 1.65 21.46
CA ASP A 23 11.19 1.97 22.01
C ASP A 23 11.23 3.47 22.27
N ALA A 24 11.11 3.86 23.54
CA ALA A 24 10.96 5.26 23.94
C ALA A 24 12.21 6.12 23.67
N THR A 25 13.37 5.50 23.43
CA THR A 25 14.63 6.22 23.14
C THR A 25 14.64 6.84 21.74
N LYS A 26 13.83 6.31 20.82
CA LYS A 26 13.71 6.81 19.45
C LYS A 26 12.77 8.00 19.36
N PRO A 27 12.94 8.89 18.37
CA PRO A 27 11.98 9.96 18.11
C PRO A 27 10.60 9.39 17.77
N VAL A 28 9.55 10.15 18.06
CA VAL A 28 8.17 9.79 17.73
C VAL A 28 8.03 9.62 16.22
N HIS A 29 7.54 8.47 15.77
CA HIS A 29 7.37 8.18 14.35
C HIS A 29 6.19 7.24 14.08
N LEU A 30 5.71 7.28 12.83
CA LEU A 30 4.68 6.37 12.33
C LEU A 30 5.28 5.02 11.92
N THR A 31 4.50 3.97 12.14
CA THR A 31 4.95 2.59 11.88
C THR A 31 4.30 1.94 10.65
N ALA A 32 3.34 2.60 10.00
CA ALA A 32 2.67 2.09 8.82
C ALA A 32 2.06 3.17 7.94
N PHE A 33 1.77 2.81 6.69
CA PHE A 33 1.17 3.66 5.68
C PHE A 33 0.15 2.88 4.83
N MET A 34 -0.66 3.59 4.04
CA MET A 34 -1.54 2.98 3.03
C MET A 34 -1.12 3.38 1.63
N ALA A 35 -0.88 2.41 0.76
CA ALA A 35 -0.54 2.63 -0.63
C ALA A 35 -1.43 1.79 -1.55
N TYR A 36 -1.39 2.07 -2.85
CA TYR A 36 -2.23 1.45 -3.87
C TYR A 36 -1.37 0.82 -4.94
N LYS A 37 -1.57 -0.48 -5.17
CA LYS A 37 -0.81 -1.20 -6.19
C LYS A 37 -1.14 -0.68 -7.59
N ALA A 38 -0.21 0.03 -8.21
CA ALA A 38 -0.35 0.58 -9.54
C ALA A 38 -0.10 -0.47 -10.61
N GLY A 39 1.09 -1.06 -10.58
CA GLY A 39 1.52 -2.07 -11.53
C GLY A 39 2.89 -2.61 -11.18
N MET A 40 3.52 -3.26 -12.15
CA MET A 40 4.87 -3.79 -12.03
C MET A 40 5.68 -3.37 -13.25
N THR A 41 6.97 -3.17 -13.04
CA THR A 41 7.96 -3.00 -14.10
C THR A 41 9.23 -3.75 -13.69
N HIS A 42 10.32 -3.59 -14.42
CA HIS A 42 11.64 -4.08 -14.02
C HIS A 42 12.65 -2.93 -13.99
N THR A 43 13.70 -3.14 -13.21
CA THR A 43 14.81 -2.21 -13.06
C THR A 43 16.12 -2.94 -13.31
N LEU A 44 17.12 -2.20 -13.77
CA LEU A 44 18.50 -2.66 -13.84
C LEU A 44 19.29 -1.97 -12.74
N ARG A 45 20.08 -2.75 -12.01
CA ARG A 45 21.00 -2.23 -10.99
C ARG A 45 22.25 -3.09 -10.93
N GLU A 46 23.32 -2.53 -10.39
CA GLU A 46 24.50 -3.32 -10.05
C GLU A 46 24.33 -3.98 -8.68
N VAL A 47 24.84 -5.20 -8.55
CA VAL A 47 24.75 -5.98 -7.30
C VAL A 47 26.05 -5.86 -6.53
N HIS A 48 25.98 -5.27 -5.33
CA HIS A 48 27.12 -5.13 -4.41
C HIS A 48 27.00 -6.13 -3.24
N ARG A 49 27.23 -7.42 -3.53
CA ARG A 49 27.23 -8.49 -2.52
C ARG A 49 28.48 -9.35 -2.61
N THR A 50 29.51 -9.00 -1.85
CA THR A 50 30.75 -9.78 -1.70
C THR A 50 30.49 -11.28 -1.59
N ALA A 51 31.25 -12.10 -2.33
CA ALA A 51 31.15 -13.56 -2.45
C ALA A 51 30.08 -14.13 -3.41
N LEU A 52 29.25 -13.30 -4.07
CA LEU A 52 28.37 -13.80 -5.15
C LEU A 52 29.07 -13.73 -6.52
N LYS A 53 28.77 -14.69 -7.41
CA LYS A 53 29.24 -14.64 -8.81
C LYS A 53 28.69 -13.42 -9.56
N GLN A 54 27.52 -12.93 -9.15
CA GLN A 54 26.86 -11.74 -9.70
C GLN A 54 27.38 -10.41 -9.13
N THR A 55 28.38 -10.43 -8.22
CA THR A 55 28.92 -9.18 -7.67
C THR A 55 29.49 -8.31 -8.79
N LYS A 56 29.25 -7.00 -8.75
CA LYS A 56 29.66 -6.03 -9.77
C LYS A 56 29.11 -6.33 -11.17
N ARG A 57 28.03 -7.11 -11.26
CA ARG A 57 27.29 -7.34 -12.49
C ARG A 57 25.92 -6.69 -12.38
N GLU A 58 25.38 -6.36 -13.54
CA GLU A 58 24.04 -5.80 -13.66
C GLU A 58 23.00 -6.92 -13.58
N GLU A 59 21.99 -6.72 -12.75
CA GLU A 59 20.87 -7.64 -12.58
C GLU A 59 19.57 -6.91 -12.92
N VAL A 60 18.72 -7.57 -13.71
CA VAL A 60 17.36 -7.13 -13.98
C VAL A 60 16.43 -7.71 -12.93
N GLU A 61 15.83 -6.84 -12.13
CA GLU A 61 14.93 -7.25 -11.05
C GLU A 61 13.53 -6.67 -11.27
N ALA A 62 12.52 -7.52 -11.11
CA ALA A 62 11.14 -7.07 -11.16
C ALA A 62 10.80 -6.23 -9.91
N VAL A 63 10.05 -5.16 -10.09
CA VAL A 63 9.58 -4.27 -9.02
C VAL A 63 8.08 -4.02 -9.13
N THR A 64 7.43 -3.80 -8.00
CA THR A 64 6.05 -3.33 -7.94
C THR A 64 6.03 -1.85 -7.59
N ILE A 65 5.23 -1.06 -8.32
CA ILE A 65 4.97 0.35 -8.04
C ILE A 65 3.71 0.49 -7.19
N LEU A 66 3.86 1.14 -6.05
CA LEU A 66 2.80 1.42 -5.09
C LEU A 66 2.59 2.93 -4.98
N GLU A 67 1.54 3.45 -5.60
CA GLU A 67 1.19 4.87 -5.47
C GLU A 67 0.68 5.14 -4.04
N ALA A 68 1.29 6.13 -3.40
CA ALA A 68 1.18 6.42 -1.98
C ALA A 68 0.86 7.91 -1.80
N PRO A 69 -0.38 8.36 -2.12
CA PRO A 69 -0.78 9.74 -1.87
C PRO A 69 -0.66 10.04 -0.37
N PRO A 70 -0.39 11.30 0.01
CA PRO A 70 -0.31 11.67 1.41
C PRO A 70 -1.54 11.23 2.21
N ILE A 71 -1.31 10.75 3.42
CA ILE A 71 -2.38 10.37 4.35
C ILE A 71 -2.71 11.56 5.25
N ILE A 72 -3.96 11.73 5.63
CA ILE A 72 -4.38 12.76 6.58
C ILE A 72 -4.62 12.12 7.94
N ILE A 73 -4.06 12.70 9.00
CA ILE A 73 -4.36 12.29 10.38
C ILE A 73 -5.64 13.00 10.84
N VAL A 74 -6.63 12.23 11.28
CA VAL A 74 -7.97 12.76 11.66
C VAL A 74 -8.39 12.39 13.06
N GLY A 75 -7.52 11.76 13.84
CA GLY A 75 -7.80 11.44 15.23
C GLY A 75 -6.73 10.61 15.89
N ILE A 76 -6.94 10.32 17.16
CA ILE A 76 -6.08 9.56 18.05
C ILE A 76 -6.93 8.59 18.87
N VAL A 77 -6.38 7.40 19.15
CA VAL A 77 -6.96 6.36 20.00
C VAL A 77 -5.91 5.98 21.03
N GLY A 78 -6.26 6.07 22.30
CA GLY A 78 -5.46 5.52 23.38
C GLY A 78 -5.89 4.11 23.74
N TYR A 79 -4.91 3.26 24.00
CA TYR A 79 -5.11 1.92 24.53
C TYR A 79 -4.48 1.83 25.91
N ILE A 80 -5.24 1.28 26.84
CA ILE A 80 -4.77 0.89 28.17
C ILE A 80 -4.49 -0.61 28.15
N ASP A 81 -3.40 -1.01 28.81
CA ASP A 81 -3.12 -2.42 29.01
C ASP A 81 -3.94 -2.97 30.18
N THR A 82 -4.53 -4.13 29.98
CA THR A 82 -5.36 -4.79 30.99
C THR A 82 -4.97 -6.26 31.05
N VAL A 83 -5.37 -6.97 32.09
CA VAL A 83 -5.15 -8.42 32.21
C VAL A 83 -5.73 -9.24 31.04
N ARG A 84 -6.69 -8.70 30.28
CA ARG A 84 -7.27 -9.32 29.07
C ARG A 84 -6.66 -8.81 27.76
N GLY A 85 -5.60 -8.02 27.85
CA GLY A 85 -4.91 -7.34 26.74
C GLY A 85 -5.33 -5.87 26.55
N LEU A 86 -4.90 -5.29 25.43
CA LEU A 86 -5.13 -3.88 25.13
C LEU A 86 -6.62 -3.55 24.90
N ARG A 87 -7.15 -2.61 25.67
CA ARG A 87 -8.51 -2.07 25.52
C ARG A 87 -8.45 -0.61 25.10
N SER A 88 -9.29 -0.21 24.14
CA SER A 88 -9.41 1.21 23.77
C SER A 88 -10.01 2.01 24.92
N LEU A 89 -9.29 3.03 25.40
CA LEU A 89 -9.73 3.89 26.50
C LEU A 89 -10.55 5.07 25.99
N LYS A 90 -9.98 5.88 25.09
CA LYS A 90 -10.64 7.04 24.50
C LYS A 90 -10.20 7.23 23.05
N THR A 91 -11.09 7.83 22.26
CA THR A 91 -10.82 8.27 20.90
C THR A 91 -11.17 9.74 20.80
N ILE A 92 -10.23 10.53 20.28
CA ILE A 92 -10.42 11.95 20.00
C ILE A 92 -10.25 12.11 18.49
N PHE A 93 -11.21 12.76 17.83
CA PHE A 93 -11.11 13.10 16.41
C PHE A 93 -10.67 14.55 16.24
N ALA A 94 -10.12 14.88 15.09
CA ALA A 94 -9.86 16.26 14.69
C ALA A 94 -11.16 17.04 14.46
N GLU A 95 -11.06 18.36 14.36
CA GLU A 95 -12.22 19.23 14.18
C GLU A 95 -12.81 19.09 12.77
N HIS A 96 -11.96 19.27 11.76
CA HIS A 96 -12.33 19.25 10.35
C HIS A 96 -12.01 17.88 9.74
N ILE A 97 -13.07 17.11 9.48
CA ILE A 97 -12.96 15.81 8.81
C ILE A 97 -13.42 15.94 7.36
N SER A 98 -12.51 15.61 6.43
CA SER A 98 -12.79 15.64 4.99
C SER A 98 -14.00 14.78 4.59
N ASP A 99 -14.72 15.19 3.55
CA ASP A 99 -15.90 14.47 3.07
C ASP A 99 -15.58 13.05 2.57
N GLU A 100 -14.39 12.82 2.01
CA GLU A 100 -13.96 11.48 1.62
C GLU A 100 -13.78 10.54 2.82
N CYS A 101 -13.35 11.07 3.96
CA CYS A 101 -13.29 10.36 5.24
C CYS A 101 -14.69 10.16 5.82
N ARG A 102 -15.54 11.19 5.81
CA ARG A 102 -16.95 11.10 6.25
C ARG A 102 -17.72 10.05 5.45
N ARG A 103 -17.44 9.90 4.15
CA ARG A 103 -17.97 8.80 3.31
C ARG A 103 -17.68 7.42 3.88
N ARG A 104 -16.58 7.22 4.64
CA ARG A 104 -16.25 5.94 5.29
C ARG A 104 -17.37 5.47 6.23
N PHE A 105 -18.02 6.40 6.93
CA PHE A 105 -19.07 6.18 7.92
C PHE A 105 -20.46 5.95 7.32
N TYR A 106 -20.64 6.17 6.01
CA TYR A 106 -21.90 5.93 5.32
C TYR A 106 -21.82 4.73 4.37
N LYS A 107 -22.91 3.97 4.26
CA LYS A 107 -23.08 2.97 3.20
C LYS A 107 -23.59 3.64 1.92
N ASN A 108 -24.67 4.42 2.03
CA ASN A 108 -25.16 5.28 0.97
C ASN A 108 -24.87 6.74 1.30
N TRP A 109 -23.90 7.34 0.60
CA TRP A 109 -23.54 8.75 0.82
C TRP A 109 -24.52 9.73 0.16
N ALA A 110 -25.00 9.42 -1.05
CA ALA A 110 -25.82 10.36 -1.82
C ALA A 110 -27.14 10.66 -1.09
N GLN A 111 -27.81 9.61 -0.59
CA GLN A 111 -29.10 9.70 0.10
C GLN A 111 -28.98 10.07 1.58
N SER A 112 -27.78 10.16 2.16
CA SER A 112 -27.66 10.52 3.57
C SER A 112 -27.77 12.04 3.78
N LYS A 113 -28.10 12.46 5.01
CA LYS A 113 -28.06 13.88 5.41
C LYS A 113 -26.64 14.40 5.72
N LYS A 114 -25.60 13.58 5.53
CA LYS A 114 -24.19 13.89 5.82
C LYS A 114 -24.00 14.59 7.19
N LYS A 115 -24.52 14.00 8.27
CA LYS A 115 -24.45 14.53 9.65
C LYS A 115 -23.31 13.96 10.50
N ALA A 116 -22.46 13.08 9.96
CA ALA A 116 -21.33 12.53 10.71
C ALA A 116 -20.39 13.65 11.15
N PHE A 117 -20.00 13.63 12.43
CA PHE A 117 -19.09 14.56 13.10
C PHE A 117 -19.55 16.02 13.21
N THR A 118 -20.77 16.39 12.79
CA THR A 118 -21.21 17.80 12.85
C THR A 118 -21.33 18.32 14.29
N LYS A 119 -21.88 17.52 15.21
CA LYS A 119 -21.92 17.85 16.65
C LYS A 119 -20.52 17.83 17.29
N TYR A 120 -19.65 16.95 16.80
CA TYR A 120 -18.31 16.77 17.34
C TYR A 120 -17.38 17.93 16.97
N SER A 121 -17.46 18.42 15.73
CA SER A 121 -16.75 19.63 15.30
C SER A 121 -17.19 20.85 16.12
N LYS A 122 -18.48 21.01 16.42
CA LYS A 122 -18.95 22.08 17.33
C LYS A 122 -18.35 22.00 18.74
N ARG A 123 -18.00 20.81 19.22
CA ARG A 123 -17.35 20.62 20.52
C ARG A 123 -15.92 21.17 20.55
N TRP A 124 -15.23 21.22 19.41
CA TRP A 124 -13.93 21.87 19.29
C TRP A 124 -14.01 23.39 19.35
N GLN A 125 -15.18 23.97 19.04
CA GLN A 125 -15.42 25.41 19.06
C GLN A 125 -15.91 25.89 20.44
N ASP A 126 -16.82 25.12 21.07
CA ASP A 126 -17.40 25.41 22.38
C ASP A 126 -16.38 25.34 23.54
N GLU A 127 -16.45 26.28 24.50
CA GLU A 127 -15.55 26.33 25.66
C GLU A 127 -15.68 25.10 26.56
N GLY A 128 -16.91 24.67 26.84
CA GLY A 128 -17.17 23.46 27.63
C GLY A 128 -16.63 22.22 26.92
N GLY A 129 -16.83 22.16 25.60
CA GLY A 129 -16.29 21.13 24.72
C GLY A 129 -14.76 21.04 24.71
N LYS A 130 -14.07 22.18 24.60
CA LYS A 130 -12.60 22.31 24.68
C LYS A 130 -12.07 21.82 26.02
N LYS A 131 -12.65 22.26 27.14
CA LYS A 131 -12.28 21.78 28.49
C LYS A 131 -12.41 20.25 28.60
N GLN A 132 -13.46 19.66 28.03
CA GLN A 132 -13.61 18.20 28.01
C GLN A 132 -12.60 17.50 27.10
N LEU A 133 -12.22 18.11 25.97
CA LEU A 133 -11.16 17.58 25.09
C LEU A 133 -9.79 17.60 25.77
N GLU A 134 -9.44 18.68 26.48
CA GLU A 134 -8.20 18.74 27.26
C GLU A 134 -8.18 17.66 28.36
N LYS A 135 -9.30 17.44 29.06
CA LYS A 135 -9.45 16.31 30.00
C LYS A 135 -9.26 14.97 29.32
N ASP A 136 -9.82 14.79 28.12
CA ASP A 136 -9.66 13.56 27.35
C ASP A 136 -8.18 13.36 26.95
N PHE A 137 -7.47 14.41 26.51
CA PHE A 137 -6.03 14.36 26.22
C PHE A 137 -5.19 14.04 27.46
N ALA A 138 -5.47 14.69 28.60
CA ALA A 138 -4.80 14.39 29.86
C ALA A 138 -5.01 12.93 30.30
N THR A 139 -6.23 12.41 30.10
CA THR A 139 -6.56 11.00 30.36
C THR A 139 -5.73 10.06 29.49
N LEU A 140 -5.54 10.39 28.20
CA LEU A 140 -4.70 9.62 27.29
C LEU A 140 -3.24 9.60 27.76
N LYS A 141 -2.68 10.76 28.12
CA LYS A 141 -1.30 10.87 28.60
C LYS A 141 -1.05 10.07 29.88
N LYS A 142 -2.02 10.07 30.81
CA LYS A 142 -1.88 9.45 32.13
C LYS A 142 -2.08 7.94 32.15
N TYR A 143 -3.07 7.43 31.42
CA TYR A 143 -3.53 6.05 31.61
C TYR A 143 -3.22 5.11 30.43
N CYS A 144 -2.91 5.64 29.25
CA CYS A 144 -2.69 4.78 28.08
C CYS A 144 -1.23 4.31 28.01
N SER A 145 -1.03 3.06 27.62
CA SER A 145 0.28 2.49 27.31
C SER A 145 0.61 2.61 25.82
N VAL A 146 -0.40 2.55 24.94
CA VAL A 146 -0.21 2.60 23.49
C VAL A 146 -1.08 3.68 22.88
N ILE A 147 -0.47 4.52 22.05
CA ILE A 147 -1.14 5.57 21.28
C ILE A 147 -1.16 5.17 19.81
N ARG A 148 -2.34 5.30 19.19
CA ARG A 148 -2.50 5.14 17.73
C ARG A 148 -3.18 6.35 17.14
N VAL A 149 -2.73 6.78 15.98
CA VAL A 149 -3.41 7.81 15.19
C VAL A 149 -4.36 7.17 14.19
N ILE A 150 -5.52 7.80 13.96
CA ILE A 150 -6.47 7.44 12.91
C ILE A 150 -6.09 8.23 11.67
N ILE A 151 -5.70 7.51 10.63
CA ILE A 151 -5.34 8.10 9.34
C ILE A 151 -6.37 7.74 8.27
N HIS A 152 -6.50 8.58 7.26
CA HIS A 152 -7.16 8.21 6.01
C HIS A 152 -6.34 8.58 4.78
N SER A 153 -6.58 7.85 3.71
CA SER A 153 -6.01 8.10 2.38
C SER A 153 -6.82 9.14 1.61
N GLN A 154 -6.18 9.83 0.68
CA GLN A 154 -6.84 10.79 -0.22
C GLN A 154 -7.22 10.12 -1.55
N MET A 155 -8.51 9.81 -1.75
CA MET A 155 -9.00 9.12 -2.95
C MET A 155 -9.11 10.03 -4.15
N ARG A 156 -9.36 11.33 -3.92
CA ARG A 156 -9.47 12.33 -4.99
C ARG A 156 -8.21 12.45 -5.85
N LEU A 157 -7.06 12.13 -5.27
CA LEU A 157 -5.76 12.20 -5.95
C LEU A 157 -5.46 10.98 -6.82
N LEU A 158 -6.24 9.91 -6.68
CA LEU A 158 -6.03 8.65 -7.40
C LEU A 158 -6.97 8.55 -8.61
N PRO A 159 -6.57 7.84 -9.68
CA PRO A 159 -7.39 7.67 -10.89
C PRO A 159 -8.49 6.59 -10.70
N PHE A 160 -9.22 6.64 -9.58
CA PHE A 160 -10.24 5.65 -9.21
C PHE A 160 -11.64 6.23 -9.23
N ARG A 161 -12.63 5.40 -9.59
CA ARG A 161 -14.06 5.71 -9.40
C ARG A 161 -14.44 5.86 -7.93
N GLN A 162 -13.71 5.20 -7.02
CA GLN A 162 -14.00 5.20 -5.60
C GLN A 162 -13.64 6.54 -4.96
N LYS A 163 -14.63 7.24 -4.39
CA LYS A 163 -14.44 8.49 -3.62
C LYS A 163 -14.34 8.27 -2.10
N LYS A 164 -14.46 7.02 -1.64
CA LYS A 164 -14.55 6.66 -0.20
C LYS A 164 -13.16 6.38 0.37
N ALA A 165 -12.62 7.29 1.19
CA ALA A 165 -11.27 7.17 1.77
C ALA A 165 -11.11 5.89 2.58
N HIS A 166 -9.97 5.21 2.47
CA HIS A 166 -9.64 4.11 3.37
C HIS A 166 -9.10 4.67 4.68
N MET A 167 -9.63 4.18 5.81
CA MET A 167 -9.20 4.57 7.15
C MET A 167 -8.47 3.44 7.86
N MET A 168 -7.48 3.79 8.66
CA MET A 168 -6.81 2.87 9.58
C MET A 168 -6.21 3.55 10.79
N GLU A 169 -6.03 2.78 11.85
CA GLU A 169 -5.14 3.16 12.95
C GLU A 169 -3.69 2.85 12.55
N VAL A 170 -2.77 3.72 12.94
CA VAL A 170 -1.31 3.53 12.91
C VAL A 170 -0.76 3.74 14.30
N GLN A 171 0.06 2.80 14.78
CA GLN A 171 0.71 2.96 16.08
C GLN A 171 1.85 3.97 15.99
N LEU A 172 1.89 4.89 16.96
CA LEU A 172 3.04 5.77 17.17
C LEU A 172 4.04 5.08 18.08
N ASN A 173 5.29 4.98 17.61
CA ASN A 173 6.41 4.46 18.38
C ASN A 173 7.41 5.58 18.64
N GLY A 174 8.27 5.43 19.66
CA GLY A 174 9.26 6.45 20.03
C GLY A 174 8.74 7.48 21.03
N GLY A 175 9.61 7.96 21.90
CA GLY A 175 9.28 8.94 22.94
C GLY A 175 8.34 8.43 24.03
N SER A 176 8.03 9.31 24.98
CA SER A 176 7.05 9.05 26.04
C SER A 176 5.62 9.04 25.50
N VAL A 177 4.68 8.45 26.24
CA VAL A 177 3.25 8.47 25.88
C VAL A 177 2.74 9.91 25.73
N ALA A 178 3.18 10.82 26.61
CA ALA A 178 2.83 12.24 26.54
C ALA A 178 3.31 12.86 25.21
N ALA A 179 4.59 12.65 24.86
CA ALA A 179 5.16 13.15 23.61
C ALA A 179 4.42 12.61 22.38
N LYS A 180 3.98 11.35 22.40
CA LYS A 180 3.17 10.76 21.32
C LYS A 180 1.79 11.42 21.17
N VAL A 181 1.15 11.76 22.30
CA VAL A 181 -0.15 12.45 22.29
C VAL A 181 0.01 13.87 21.75
N ASP A 182 1.06 14.58 22.16
CA ASP A 182 1.35 15.93 21.69
C ASP A 182 1.69 15.95 20.20
N TRP A 183 2.57 15.06 19.76
CA TRP A 183 2.89 14.87 18.35
C TRP A 183 1.64 14.58 17.52
N ALA A 184 0.75 13.69 18.00
CA ALA A 184 -0.49 13.36 17.31
C ALA A 184 -1.43 14.56 17.17
N ARG A 185 -1.52 15.42 18.21
CA ARG A 185 -2.34 16.63 18.22
C ARG A 185 -1.81 17.66 17.24
N GLU A 186 -0.50 17.88 17.19
CA GLU A 186 0.14 18.81 16.25
C GLU A 186 -0.08 18.40 14.80
N HIS A 187 -0.12 17.10 14.52
CA HIS A 187 -0.30 16.57 13.17
C HIS A 187 -1.77 16.35 12.77
N PHE A 188 -2.74 16.77 13.59
CA PHE A 188 -4.15 16.70 13.18
C PHE A 188 -4.42 17.53 11.93
N GLU A 189 -5.19 16.96 11.01
CA GLU A 189 -5.62 17.56 9.74
C GLU A 189 -4.48 17.80 8.73
N GLN A 190 -3.25 17.52 9.13
CA GLN A 190 -2.06 17.64 8.28
C GLN A 190 -1.89 16.40 7.40
N ALA A 191 -1.30 16.64 6.23
CA ALA A 191 -0.94 15.59 5.29
C ALA A 191 0.46 15.06 5.60
N VAL A 192 0.58 13.74 5.77
CA VAL A 192 1.85 13.06 6.00
C VAL A 192 2.27 12.33 4.73
N PRO A 193 3.39 12.70 4.09
CA PRO A 193 3.91 12.02 2.90
C PRO A 193 4.49 10.64 3.26
N VAL A 194 4.64 9.77 2.27
CA VAL A 194 5.21 8.43 2.50
C VAL A 194 6.71 8.49 2.88
N ALA A 195 7.41 9.50 2.38
CA ALA A 195 8.84 9.71 2.62
C ALA A 195 9.21 10.03 4.07
N SER A 196 8.28 10.56 4.87
CA SER A 196 8.51 10.77 6.31
C SER A 196 8.32 9.50 7.14
N VAL A 197 7.77 8.43 6.56
CA VAL A 197 7.45 7.18 7.25
C VAL A 197 8.44 6.08 6.86
N PHE A 198 8.74 5.95 5.58
CA PHE A 198 9.65 4.94 5.04
C PHE A 198 10.83 5.59 4.35
N SER A 199 12.00 4.99 4.54
CA SER A 199 13.24 5.40 3.92
C SER A 199 13.57 4.54 2.70
N GLN A 200 14.41 5.06 1.79
CA GLN A 200 15.01 4.25 0.74
C GLN A 200 15.88 3.15 1.37
N ASP A 201 15.98 2.00 0.72
CA ASP A 201 16.73 0.83 1.19
C ASP A 201 16.18 0.16 2.46
N GLU A 202 15.08 0.64 3.02
CA GLU A 202 14.42 -0.01 4.15
C GLU A 202 13.73 -1.31 3.71
N MET A 203 13.71 -2.29 4.63
CA MET A 203 12.90 -3.50 4.49
C MET A 203 11.55 -3.28 5.16
N ILE A 204 10.47 -3.40 4.38
CA ILE A 204 9.10 -3.21 4.84
C ILE A 204 8.27 -4.48 4.70
N ASP A 205 7.15 -4.51 5.39
CA ASP A 205 6.16 -5.57 5.29
C ASP A 205 4.93 -5.08 4.53
N VAL A 206 4.46 -5.88 3.58
CA VAL A 206 3.28 -5.58 2.77
C VAL A 206 2.12 -6.46 3.20
N ILE A 207 1.07 -5.82 3.73
CA ILE A 207 -0.12 -6.47 4.26
C ILE A 207 -1.30 -6.18 3.35
N GLY A 208 -1.97 -7.22 2.88
CA GLY A 208 -3.07 -7.05 1.96
C GLY A 208 -3.98 -8.26 1.84
N VAL A 209 -4.92 -8.15 0.90
CA VAL A 209 -5.79 -9.24 0.50
C VAL A 209 -5.39 -9.70 -0.89
N THR A 210 -5.13 -11.00 -1.03
CA THR A 210 -4.69 -11.59 -2.29
C THR A 210 -5.74 -11.47 -3.40
N LYS A 211 -5.33 -11.69 -4.66
CA LYS A 211 -6.27 -11.78 -5.79
C LYS A 211 -7.27 -12.90 -5.53
N GLY A 212 -8.55 -12.64 -5.79
CA GLY A 212 -9.60 -13.65 -5.67
C GLY A 212 -9.65 -14.54 -6.91
N HIS A 213 -9.83 -15.84 -6.72
CA HIS A 213 -10.00 -16.80 -7.81
C HIS A 213 -11.33 -17.57 -7.72
N GLY A 214 -12.19 -17.25 -6.74
CA GLY A 214 -13.49 -17.90 -6.54
C GLY A 214 -13.37 -19.34 -6.02
N PHE A 215 -14.38 -20.15 -6.30
CA PHE A 215 -14.38 -21.57 -5.97
C PHE A 215 -13.44 -22.34 -6.92
N LYS A 216 -12.54 -23.15 -6.38
CA LYS A 216 -11.58 -23.96 -7.14
C LYS A 216 -11.51 -25.39 -6.59
N GLY A 217 -11.32 -26.34 -7.50
CA GLY A 217 -11.05 -27.75 -7.16
C GLY A 217 -9.67 -27.95 -6.51
N VAL A 218 -9.47 -29.13 -5.93
CA VAL A 218 -8.26 -29.47 -5.14
C VAL A 218 -6.95 -29.35 -5.91
N THR A 219 -6.94 -29.70 -7.19
CA THR A 219 -5.74 -29.57 -8.04
C THR A 219 -5.28 -28.12 -8.17
N SER A 220 -6.21 -27.15 -8.23
CA SER A 220 -5.81 -25.73 -8.28
C SER A 220 -5.63 -25.14 -6.89
N ARG A 221 -6.50 -25.48 -5.93
CA ARG A 221 -6.51 -24.89 -4.59
C ARG A 221 -5.34 -25.37 -3.71
N TRP A 222 -4.99 -26.65 -3.83
CA TRP A 222 -4.00 -27.34 -3.00
C TRP A 222 -2.88 -27.99 -3.80
N HIS A 223 -2.89 -27.85 -5.14
CA HIS A 223 -1.82 -28.39 -6.00
C HIS A 223 -1.64 -29.91 -5.94
N VAL A 224 -2.72 -30.65 -5.62
CA VAL A 224 -2.72 -32.12 -5.62
C VAL A 224 -2.52 -32.67 -7.04
N LYS A 225 -1.70 -33.72 -7.17
CA LYS A 225 -1.46 -34.44 -8.42
C LYS A 225 -2.78 -34.89 -9.05
N LYS A 226 -2.91 -34.72 -10.38
CA LYS A 226 -4.06 -35.25 -11.13
C LYS A 226 -4.01 -36.78 -11.13
N LEU A 227 -5.17 -37.42 -11.08
CA LEU A 227 -5.30 -38.87 -11.27
C LEU A 227 -5.03 -39.24 -12.75
N PRO A 228 -4.76 -40.52 -13.04
CA PRO A 228 -4.56 -41.00 -14.41
C PRO A 228 -5.68 -40.60 -15.37
N ARG A 229 -5.35 -40.53 -16.66
CA ARG A 229 -6.29 -40.10 -17.71
C ARG A 229 -7.57 -40.95 -17.75
N LYS A 230 -7.44 -42.27 -17.53
CA LYS A 230 -8.55 -43.24 -17.59
C LYS A 230 -9.33 -43.38 -16.27
N THR A 231 -9.18 -42.46 -15.31
CA THR A 231 -9.93 -42.52 -14.05
C THR A 231 -11.41 -42.19 -14.27
N HIS A 232 -12.28 -43.08 -13.82
CA HIS A 232 -13.73 -42.90 -13.88
C HIS A 232 -14.21 -41.79 -12.91
N LYS A 233 -15.26 -41.06 -13.31
CA LYS A 233 -15.86 -39.92 -12.58
C LYS A 233 -14.87 -38.78 -12.27
N GLY A 234 -13.99 -38.47 -13.21
CA GLY A 234 -13.11 -37.31 -13.20
C GLY A 234 -11.75 -37.52 -12.52
N LEU A 235 -10.76 -36.74 -12.95
CA LEU A 235 -9.34 -36.94 -12.61
C LEU A 235 -8.74 -35.82 -11.73
N ARG A 236 -9.48 -34.74 -11.47
CA ARG A 236 -9.00 -33.55 -10.73
C ARG A 236 -9.50 -33.54 -9.28
N LYS A 237 -9.29 -34.65 -8.58
CA LYS A 237 -9.78 -34.92 -7.23
C LYS A 237 -8.69 -35.59 -6.38
N VAL A 238 -8.87 -35.58 -5.06
CA VAL A 238 -8.10 -36.46 -4.16
C VAL A 238 -8.74 -37.85 -4.26
N ALA A 239 -7.96 -38.91 -4.42
CA ALA A 239 -8.48 -40.27 -4.54
C ALA A 239 -9.08 -40.76 -3.22
N CYS A 240 -8.27 -40.87 -2.17
CA CYS A 240 -8.70 -41.26 -0.82
C CYS A 240 -8.74 -40.04 0.11
N ILE A 241 -9.87 -39.83 0.79
CA ILE A 241 -10.11 -38.67 1.68
C ILE A 241 -10.09 -39.04 3.17
N GLY A 242 -9.52 -40.19 3.53
CA GLY A 242 -9.42 -40.67 4.91
C GLY A 242 -9.48 -42.20 4.98
N ALA A 243 -8.90 -42.77 6.03
CA ALA A 243 -9.10 -44.19 6.37
C ALA A 243 -10.52 -44.41 6.92
N TRP A 244 -10.89 -45.68 7.14
CA TRP A 244 -12.17 -46.03 7.76
C TRP A 244 -12.25 -45.50 9.20
N HIS A 245 -11.21 -45.74 10.00
CA HIS A 245 -11.07 -45.22 11.35
C HIS A 245 -9.93 -44.19 11.37
N PRO A 246 -10.15 -42.93 11.77
CA PRO A 246 -11.37 -42.36 12.35
C PRO A 246 -12.50 -42.15 11.31
N ALA A 247 -13.75 -42.41 11.71
CA ALA A 247 -14.96 -42.30 10.87
C ALA A 247 -15.40 -40.84 10.59
N ARG A 248 -14.44 -39.97 10.25
CA ARG A 248 -14.66 -38.58 9.87
C ARG A 248 -13.56 -38.11 8.93
N VAL A 249 -13.92 -37.26 7.97
CA VAL A 249 -12.93 -36.60 7.12
C VAL A 249 -12.15 -35.58 7.94
N SER A 250 -10.82 -35.72 7.99
CA SER A 250 -9.97 -34.77 8.71
C SER A 250 -9.93 -33.40 8.04
N TYR A 251 -9.90 -32.34 8.85
CA TYR A 251 -9.80 -30.95 8.38
C TYR A 251 -8.47 -30.63 7.66
N THR A 252 -7.47 -31.51 7.81
CA THR A 252 -6.17 -31.44 7.14
C THR A 252 -6.24 -31.80 5.66
N ILE A 253 -7.29 -32.49 5.24
CA ILE A 253 -7.38 -33.08 3.91
C ILE A 253 -7.73 -32.00 2.89
N ALA A 254 -7.06 -32.05 1.74
CA ALA A 254 -7.29 -31.12 0.65
C ALA A 254 -8.73 -31.26 0.11
N ARG A 255 -9.56 -30.23 0.32
CA ARG A 255 -10.92 -30.14 -0.23
C ARG A 255 -11.06 -28.98 -1.21
N ALA A 256 -11.97 -29.09 -2.18
CA ALA A 256 -12.35 -27.99 -3.06
C ALA A 256 -12.96 -26.83 -2.25
N GLY A 257 -12.91 -25.61 -2.76
CA GLY A 257 -13.45 -24.45 -2.07
C GLY A 257 -12.86 -23.14 -2.55
N GLN A 258 -13.04 -22.08 -1.76
CA GLN A 258 -12.49 -20.76 -2.06
C GLN A 258 -10.97 -20.78 -2.23
N LYS A 259 -10.47 -20.22 -3.34
CA LYS A 259 -9.05 -19.91 -3.58
C LYS A 259 -8.86 -18.40 -3.73
N GLY A 260 -7.90 -17.86 -3.00
CA GLY A 260 -7.56 -16.43 -3.05
C GLY A 260 -8.58 -15.56 -2.32
N TYR A 261 -8.36 -14.24 -2.36
CA TYR A 261 -9.03 -13.27 -1.50
C TYR A 261 -8.79 -13.54 0.00
N HIS A 262 -7.58 -13.98 0.34
CA HIS A 262 -7.16 -14.24 1.72
C HIS A 262 -6.32 -13.08 2.24
N HIS A 263 -6.37 -12.82 3.55
CA HIS A 263 -5.46 -11.88 4.21
C HIS A 263 -4.06 -12.50 4.31
N ARG A 264 -3.03 -11.77 3.89
CA ARG A 264 -1.63 -12.18 3.93
C ARG A 264 -0.74 -10.99 4.29
N THR A 265 0.39 -11.32 4.91
CA THR A 265 1.48 -10.41 5.21
C THR A 265 2.71 -11.00 4.53
N GLU A 266 3.26 -10.27 3.57
CA GLU A 266 4.55 -10.58 2.96
C GLU A 266 5.61 -9.74 3.67
N LEU A 267 6.57 -10.40 4.31
CA LEU A 267 7.65 -9.73 5.04
C LEU A 267 8.82 -9.41 4.10
N ASN A 268 9.73 -8.55 4.57
CA ASN A 268 11.08 -8.40 4.00
C ASN A 268 11.08 -7.93 2.54
N LYS A 269 10.24 -6.94 2.24
CA LYS A 269 10.19 -6.30 0.92
C LYS A 269 11.07 -5.06 0.94
N LYS A 270 12.16 -5.09 0.17
CA LYS A 270 13.11 -3.98 0.06
C LYS A 270 12.49 -2.83 -0.73
N VAL A 271 12.57 -1.61 -0.20
CA VAL A 271 12.24 -0.38 -0.91
C VAL A 271 13.43 0.01 -1.78
N TYR A 272 13.23 0.08 -3.08
CA TYR A 272 14.28 0.44 -4.05
C TYR A 272 14.32 1.95 -4.30
N ARG A 273 13.16 2.60 -4.22
CA ARG A 273 13.05 4.05 -4.41
C ARG A 273 11.79 4.57 -3.71
N VAL A 274 11.95 5.69 -3.02
CA VAL A 274 10.83 6.56 -2.61
C VAL A 274 10.74 7.66 -3.65
N GLY A 275 9.83 7.51 -4.62
CA GLY A 275 9.71 8.43 -5.74
C GLY A 275 8.73 9.55 -5.42
N GLN A 276 9.11 10.78 -5.75
CA GLN A 276 8.21 11.93 -5.67
C GLN A 276 7.17 11.89 -6.79
N GLY A 277 5.97 12.36 -6.49
CA GLY A 277 4.93 12.59 -7.47
C GLY A 277 5.31 13.64 -8.51
N LEU A 278 4.44 13.81 -9.50
CA LEU A 278 4.51 14.93 -10.43
C LEU A 278 4.31 16.22 -9.65
N HIS A 279 5.34 17.04 -9.60
CA HIS A 279 5.33 18.32 -8.90
C HIS A 279 5.73 19.44 -9.86
N VAL A 280 5.28 20.66 -9.55
CA VAL A 280 5.66 21.85 -10.31
C VAL A 280 6.86 22.47 -9.63
N LYS A 281 7.95 22.63 -10.37
CA LYS A 281 9.13 23.40 -9.94
C LYS A 281 9.38 24.46 -11.00
N ASP A 282 9.49 25.72 -10.59
CA ASP A 282 9.75 26.85 -11.48
C ASP A 282 8.74 26.96 -12.64
N GLY A 283 7.46 26.72 -12.34
CA GLY A 283 6.36 26.75 -13.32
C GLY A 283 6.30 25.57 -14.30
N LYS A 284 7.28 24.64 -14.24
CA LYS A 284 7.33 23.44 -15.10
C LYS A 284 6.94 22.19 -14.32
N VAL A 285 6.13 21.33 -14.92
CA VAL A 285 5.81 20.03 -14.34
C VAL A 285 7.02 19.12 -14.49
N VAL A 286 7.61 18.74 -13.36
CA VAL A 286 8.76 17.85 -13.30
C VAL A 286 8.27 16.40 -13.44
N HIS A 287 8.66 15.76 -14.54
CA HIS A 287 8.28 14.39 -14.89
C HIS A 287 9.39 13.36 -14.66
N ASN A 288 10.50 13.71 -14.00
CA ASN A 288 11.73 12.91 -13.94
C ASN A 288 11.77 11.82 -12.84
N ASN A 289 10.62 11.40 -12.30
CA ASN A 289 10.61 10.51 -11.14
C ASN A 289 11.07 9.05 -11.42
N ALA A 290 11.24 8.68 -12.70
CA ALA A 290 11.87 7.42 -13.13
C ALA A 290 13.22 7.62 -13.83
N SER A 291 13.76 8.84 -13.85
CA SER A 291 15.15 9.08 -14.26
C SER A 291 16.12 8.53 -13.21
N THR A 292 17.30 8.11 -13.64
CA THR A 292 18.40 7.64 -12.78
C THR A 292 19.63 8.50 -13.05
N CYS A 293 20.68 8.38 -12.24
CA CYS A 293 21.95 9.07 -12.50
C CYS A 293 22.63 8.59 -13.80
N TYR A 294 22.32 7.38 -14.27
CA TYR A 294 22.89 6.80 -15.50
C TYR A 294 22.00 7.00 -16.74
N ASP A 295 20.72 7.33 -16.55
CA ASP A 295 19.77 7.55 -17.64
C ASP A 295 19.45 9.04 -17.78
N ALA A 296 20.03 9.66 -18.82
CA ALA A 296 19.81 11.06 -19.16
C ALA A 296 18.35 11.37 -19.58
N SER A 297 17.55 10.34 -19.88
CA SER A 297 16.16 10.51 -20.29
C SER A 297 15.31 11.04 -19.14
N GLN A 298 14.66 12.19 -19.34
CA GLN A 298 13.65 12.69 -18.42
C GLN A 298 12.34 11.93 -18.62
N LYS A 299 12.04 10.98 -17.72
CA LYS A 299 10.89 10.11 -17.85
C LYS A 299 10.21 9.84 -16.52
N SER A 300 8.88 9.66 -16.61
CA SER A 300 8.04 9.37 -15.46
C SER A 300 7.91 7.86 -15.24
N ILE A 301 7.58 7.45 -14.02
CA ILE A 301 7.35 6.05 -13.68
C ILE A 301 6.14 5.45 -14.39
N THR A 302 5.25 6.29 -14.91
CA THR A 302 4.11 5.86 -15.71
C THR A 302 4.62 5.39 -17.08
N PRO A 303 4.43 4.11 -17.44
CA PRO A 303 4.88 3.61 -18.75
C PRO A 303 4.07 4.21 -19.90
N LEU A 304 4.56 4.07 -21.13
CA LEU A 304 3.81 4.51 -22.32
C LEU A 304 2.40 3.88 -22.36
N GLY A 305 1.37 4.73 -22.48
CA GLY A 305 -0.03 4.32 -22.43
C GLY A 305 -0.59 4.10 -21.01
N GLY A 306 0.19 4.39 -19.97
CA GLY A 306 -0.22 4.24 -18.58
C GLY A 306 -0.09 2.82 -18.04
N PHE A 307 -0.18 2.67 -16.71
CA PHE A 307 -0.26 1.33 -16.12
C PHE A 307 -1.59 0.67 -16.51
N VAL A 308 -1.51 -0.47 -17.20
CA VAL A 308 -2.68 -1.21 -17.70
C VAL A 308 -3.69 -1.49 -16.60
N HIS A 309 -4.96 -1.09 -16.81
CA HIS A 309 -6.05 -1.16 -15.82
C HIS A 309 -5.85 -0.36 -14.53
N TYR A 310 -4.84 0.50 -14.46
CA TYR A 310 -4.61 1.44 -13.37
C TYR A 310 -4.88 2.88 -13.81
N GLY A 311 -4.09 3.36 -14.77
CA GLY A 311 -3.98 4.77 -15.17
C GLY A 311 -2.57 5.29 -14.95
N GLU A 312 -2.45 6.60 -14.81
CA GLU A 312 -1.20 7.30 -14.53
C GLU A 312 -0.92 7.33 -13.01
N VAL A 313 0.35 7.26 -12.63
CA VAL A 313 0.82 7.50 -11.26
C VAL A 313 1.24 8.96 -11.17
N LYS A 314 0.51 9.76 -10.39
CA LYS A 314 0.74 11.21 -10.26
C LYS A 314 1.30 11.60 -8.91
N ASN A 315 1.02 10.81 -7.88
CA ASN A 315 1.44 11.08 -6.51
C ASN A 315 2.77 10.38 -6.22
N ASP A 316 3.30 10.64 -5.02
CA ASP A 316 4.44 9.90 -4.47
C ASP A 316 4.21 8.39 -4.58
N PHE A 317 5.27 7.64 -4.77
CA PHE A 317 5.20 6.19 -4.89
C PHE A 317 6.36 5.49 -4.21
N LEU A 318 6.11 4.25 -3.81
CA LEU A 318 7.15 3.32 -3.37
C LEU A 318 7.39 2.29 -4.46
N MET A 319 8.65 2.16 -4.87
CA MET A 319 9.12 1.06 -5.69
C MET A 319 9.61 -0.05 -4.76
N VAL A 320 8.93 -1.20 -4.80
CA VAL A 320 9.21 -2.32 -3.91
C VAL A 320 9.70 -3.51 -4.71
N LYS A 321 10.76 -4.17 -4.24
CA LYS A 321 11.32 -5.36 -4.88
C LYS A 321 10.30 -6.48 -5.02
N GLY A 322 10.22 -7.05 -6.21
CA GLY A 322 9.45 -8.24 -6.53
C GLY A 322 7.96 -8.01 -6.60
N CYS A 323 7.20 -9.11 -6.55
CA CYS A 323 5.75 -9.07 -6.51
C CYS A 323 5.23 -8.79 -5.10
N VAL A 324 4.01 -8.23 -5.03
CA VAL A 324 3.24 -8.08 -3.78
C VAL A 324 1.82 -8.60 -3.95
N VAL A 325 1.15 -8.93 -2.86
CA VAL A 325 -0.24 -9.40 -2.88
C VAL A 325 -1.22 -8.46 -3.58
N GLY A 326 -2.29 -9.06 -4.12
CA GLY A 326 -3.46 -8.33 -4.63
C GLY A 326 -3.34 -7.89 -6.09
N PRO A 327 -4.48 -7.56 -6.72
CA PRO A 327 -4.51 -7.02 -8.07
C PRO A 327 -4.10 -5.54 -8.11
N LYS A 328 -4.03 -4.97 -9.32
CA LYS A 328 -3.91 -3.51 -9.52
C LYS A 328 -5.11 -2.79 -8.87
N LYS A 329 -4.95 -1.52 -8.52
CA LYS A 329 -5.94 -0.69 -7.76
C LYS A 329 -6.26 -1.21 -6.36
N ARG A 330 -5.51 -2.18 -5.83
CA ARG A 330 -5.71 -2.72 -4.47
C ARG A 330 -5.03 -1.84 -3.44
N VAL A 331 -5.75 -1.46 -2.39
CA VAL A 331 -5.16 -0.88 -1.18
C VAL A 331 -4.31 -1.92 -0.47
N LEU A 332 -3.08 -1.56 -0.16
CA LEU A 332 -2.11 -2.30 0.61
C LEU A 332 -1.73 -1.49 1.84
N THR A 333 -1.58 -2.17 2.96
CA THR A 333 -1.04 -1.57 4.18
C THR A 333 0.43 -1.93 4.25
N LEU A 334 1.27 -0.91 4.26
CA LEU A 334 2.71 -1.02 4.41
C LEU A 334 3.03 -0.83 5.89
N ARG A 335 3.89 -1.67 6.45
CA ARG A 335 4.29 -1.60 7.85
C ARG A 335 5.80 -1.66 7.92
N LYS A 336 6.42 -0.92 8.85
CA LYS A 336 7.81 -1.17 9.22
C LYS A 336 7.99 -2.62 9.67
N SER A 337 9.18 -3.17 9.43
CA SER A 337 9.46 -4.55 9.80
C SER A 337 9.29 -4.79 11.30
N LEU A 338 8.90 -6.01 11.68
CA LEU A 338 8.94 -6.44 13.08
C LEU A 338 10.32 -6.96 13.50
N LEU A 339 11.21 -7.16 12.53
CA LEU A 339 12.51 -7.79 12.73
C LEU A 339 13.60 -6.74 12.61
N VAL A 340 14.65 -6.88 13.42
CA VAL A 340 15.90 -6.17 13.22
C VAL A 340 16.63 -6.83 12.05
N HIS A 341 17.00 -6.05 11.05
CA HIS A 341 17.66 -6.52 9.84
C HIS A 341 19.17 -6.34 9.92
N THR A 342 19.90 -7.45 10.03
CA THR A 342 21.38 -7.44 10.13
C THR A 342 22.07 -8.06 8.92
N SER A 343 21.32 -8.70 8.02
CA SER A 343 21.91 -9.38 6.87
C SER A 343 22.49 -8.39 5.85
N ARG A 344 23.61 -8.75 5.20
CA ARG A 344 24.19 -7.95 4.11
C ARG A 344 23.18 -7.64 3.01
N LYS A 345 22.32 -8.60 2.67
CA LYS A 345 21.23 -8.44 1.68
C LYS A 345 20.19 -7.40 2.11
N SER A 346 19.88 -7.31 3.40
CA SER A 346 18.89 -6.35 3.91
C SER A 346 19.46 -4.95 4.07
N LEU A 347 20.76 -4.81 4.35
CA LEU A 347 21.43 -3.53 4.56
C LEU A 347 22.06 -2.95 3.26
N GLU A 348 22.00 -3.69 2.16
CA GLU A 348 22.52 -3.28 0.84
C GLU A 348 21.87 -1.97 0.36
N ALA A 349 22.68 -0.95 0.07
CA ALA A 349 22.20 0.27 -0.58
C ALA A 349 21.81 -0.03 -2.04
N ILE A 350 20.67 0.51 -2.49
CA ILE A 350 20.15 0.26 -3.84
C ILE A 350 20.38 1.49 -4.71
N GLU A 351 21.27 1.34 -5.68
CA GLU A 351 21.49 2.30 -6.76
C GLU A 351 20.91 1.75 -8.06
N LEU A 352 19.89 2.42 -8.60
CA LEU A 352 19.23 2.01 -9.84
C LEU A 352 19.95 2.62 -11.03
N LYS A 353 20.37 1.79 -11.99
CA LYS A 353 20.94 2.24 -13.26
C LYS A 353 19.86 2.54 -14.29
N PHE A 354 18.82 1.73 -14.35
CA PHE A 354 17.74 1.93 -15.31
C PHE A 354 16.37 1.49 -14.77
N ILE A 355 15.32 2.20 -15.17
CA ILE A 355 13.93 1.86 -14.88
C ILE A 355 13.20 1.75 -16.21
N ASP A 356 12.58 0.61 -16.45
CA ASP A 356 11.85 0.37 -17.70
C ASP A 356 10.47 1.03 -17.67
N THR A 357 10.21 1.89 -18.65
CA THR A 357 8.97 2.65 -18.87
C THR A 357 8.30 2.31 -20.21
N THR A 358 8.74 1.24 -20.88
CA THR A 358 8.07 0.72 -22.08
C THR A 358 6.60 0.40 -21.83
N SER A 359 5.78 0.45 -22.89
CA SER A 359 4.38 0.06 -22.81
C SER A 359 4.24 -1.35 -22.24
N LYS A 360 3.41 -1.47 -21.20
CA LYS A 360 3.02 -2.75 -20.59
C LYS A 360 1.72 -3.30 -21.19
N PHE A 361 1.18 -2.62 -22.22
CA PHE A 361 0.04 -3.06 -23.00
C PHE A 361 0.55 -3.61 -24.34
N GLY A 362 0.91 -4.90 -24.34
CA GLY A 362 1.64 -5.54 -25.43
C GLY A 362 3.15 -5.54 -25.19
N HIS A 363 3.93 -5.55 -26.27
CA HIS A 363 5.39 -5.54 -26.26
C HIS A 363 5.88 -4.14 -26.67
N GLY A 364 6.14 -3.28 -25.68
CA GLY A 364 6.66 -1.94 -25.95
C GLY A 364 8.17 -1.96 -26.23
N CYS A 365 8.60 -1.26 -27.29
CA CYS A 365 10.01 -1.17 -27.68
C CYS A 365 10.68 0.16 -27.31
N PHE A 366 9.90 1.18 -26.93
CA PHE A 366 10.40 2.54 -26.66
C PHE A 366 10.12 2.93 -25.22
N GLN A 367 11.04 3.66 -24.60
CA GLN A 367 10.94 4.14 -23.22
C GLN A 367 10.11 5.41 -23.11
N THR A 368 10.24 6.30 -24.10
CA THR A 368 9.53 7.59 -24.13
C THR A 368 8.75 7.80 -25.43
N ALA A 369 7.76 8.70 -25.41
CA ALA A 369 7.01 9.06 -26.60
C ALA A 369 7.87 9.84 -27.60
N GLN A 370 8.83 10.63 -27.09
CA GLN A 370 9.80 11.37 -27.89
C GLN A 370 10.74 10.41 -28.64
N GLU A 371 11.31 9.43 -27.95
CA GLU A 371 12.13 8.36 -28.55
C GLU A 371 11.37 7.61 -29.65
N LYS A 372 10.10 7.24 -29.38
CA LYS A 372 9.25 6.59 -30.39
C LYS A 372 9.03 7.49 -31.62
N LYS A 373 8.77 8.78 -31.42
CA LYS A 373 8.54 9.73 -32.52
C LYS A 373 9.83 9.95 -33.33
N ALA A 374 10.97 10.06 -32.66
CA ALA A 374 12.28 10.18 -33.30
C ALA A 374 12.61 8.95 -34.14
N PHE A 375 12.35 7.75 -33.63
CA PHE A 375 12.58 6.50 -34.37
C PHE A 375 11.64 6.32 -35.55
N MET A 376 10.34 6.58 -35.37
CA MET A 376 9.32 6.34 -36.41
C MET A 376 9.29 7.41 -37.50
N GLY A 377 9.82 8.61 -37.22
CA GLY A 377 9.71 9.75 -38.11
C GLY A 377 8.27 10.28 -38.25
N PRO A 378 8.02 11.18 -39.22
CA PRO A 378 6.69 11.73 -39.48
C PRO A 378 5.75 10.65 -40.02
N LEU A 379 4.62 10.43 -39.36
CA LEU A 379 3.61 9.48 -39.82
C LEU A 379 2.50 10.20 -40.60
N LYS A 380 1.72 9.43 -41.39
CA LYS A 380 0.57 9.96 -42.16
C LYS A 380 -0.41 10.81 -41.34
N LYS A 381 -0.63 10.45 -40.07
CA LYS A 381 -1.51 11.20 -39.14
C LYS A 381 -0.91 12.55 -38.70
N ASP A 382 0.42 12.65 -38.69
CA ASP A 382 1.13 13.87 -38.26
C ASP A 382 1.16 14.88 -39.42
N LEU A 383 1.20 14.41 -40.68
CA LEU A 383 1.15 15.24 -41.89
C LEU A 383 -0.22 15.89 -42.15
N LYS A 384 -1.30 15.35 -41.56
CA LYS A 384 -2.66 15.89 -41.72
C LYS A 384 -3.01 17.00 -40.71
N ALA A 385 -2.09 17.36 -39.82
CA ALA A 385 -2.32 18.43 -38.85
C ALA A 385 -1.57 19.71 -39.26
N PRO A 386 -2.28 20.63 -39.93
CA PRO A 386 -2.30 22.01 -39.50
C PRO A 386 -3.76 22.44 -39.34
N VAL A 387 -4.29 22.44 -38.11
CA VAL A 387 -5.49 23.21 -37.81
C VAL A 387 -5.06 24.34 -36.90
N VAL A 388 -5.10 25.52 -37.50
CA VAL A 388 -4.89 26.85 -36.94
C VAL A 388 -5.62 26.98 -35.59
N GLU A 389 -4.88 27.11 -34.49
CA GLU A 389 -5.41 27.78 -33.30
C GLU A 389 -5.46 29.27 -33.64
N ALA A 390 -6.60 29.70 -34.16
CA ALA A 390 -6.89 31.12 -34.31
C ALA A 390 -7.07 31.69 -32.89
N GLU A 391 -6.17 32.61 -32.54
CA GLU A 391 -6.31 33.55 -31.44
C GLU A 391 -7.75 34.10 -31.42
N LYS A 392 -8.43 33.93 -30.29
CA LYS A 392 -9.57 34.78 -29.94
C LYS A 392 -9.14 35.67 -28.80
N SER A 393 -8.88 36.92 -29.19
CA SER A 393 -8.86 38.15 -28.38
C SER A 393 -10.00 38.24 -27.38
#